data_AF-A0A955ABS3-F1
#
_entry.id   AF-A0A955ABS3-F1
#
_cell.length_a   1.000
_cell.length_b   1.000
_cell.length_c   1.000
_cell.angle_alpha   90.00
_cell.angle_beta   90.00
_cell.angle_gamma   90.00
#
_symmetry.space_group_name_H-M   'P 1'
#
loop_
_entity.id
_entity.type
_entity.pdbx_description
1 polymer ?
#
loop_
_entity_poly.entity_id
_entity_poly.type
_entity_poly.pdbx_seq_one_letter_code
_entity_poly.pdbx_strand_id
1 'polypeptide(L)'
;QTDHHPLEASANQAGIVDEELISAADRVLAQAFGQQTTIKPAKLKTALAEALAQRSSDWTPHLLRGMWSSLIELQEGRRISPAHEARWLNLLGYTLRPGYGLAADDWRVAQTWRSVHGKLCFAAASSRNEALVLWRRIAGGFTAGQQLTVYQQVAGPLRGVLDPQRRSKGGISLSPQELVELLRLVGSLELLPKGEKSQLGQWLLELLPVKKWSACQGAMLWTLGRLGNRTPAYGPLNCVVESERVERWLSVLIGLRSTAPELKLALMLCGRRVDDRYRDVSESIRQSVVARLESMPNPSAHAIALVRNGGRLASEEATQLLGEALPLGLTLRD
;
A
#
# COMPACT_ATOMS: atom_id res chain seq x y z
N GLN A 1 29.19 -5.12 17.51
CA GLN A 1 29.19 -6.58 17.76
C GLN A 1 27.74 -6.98 17.84
N THR A 2 27.22 -7.58 16.77
CA THR A 2 25.81 -7.96 16.64
C THR A 2 25.80 -9.47 16.51
N ASP A 3 25.56 -10.15 17.62
CA ASP A 3 25.41 -11.59 17.66
C ASP A 3 24.03 -11.96 17.09
N HIS A 4 24.05 -12.58 15.92
CA HIS A 4 22.92 -13.30 15.36
C HIS A 4 23.03 -14.75 15.82
N HIS A 5 22.13 -15.19 16.70
CA HIS A 5 21.92 -16.61 16.92
C HIS A 5 20.90 -17.13 15.89
N PRO A 6 21.25 -18.09 15.02
CA PRO A 6 20.30 -18.75 14.15
C PRO A 6 19.58 -19.88 14.89
N LEU A 7 18.26 -19.97 14.68
CA LEU A 7 17.41 -21.10 15.08
C LEU A 7 17.64 -22.25 14.09
N GLU A 8 18.65 -23.09 14.30
CA GLU A 8 19.15 -24.01 13.26
C GLU A 8 18.38 -25.34 13.09
N ALA A 9 17.55 -25.77 14.06
CA ALA A 9 16.90 -27.10 13.95
C ALA A 9 15.53 -27.10 13.27
N SER A 10 14.71 -26.04 13.41
CA SER A 10 13.39 -25.93 12.72
C SER A 10 13.48 -25.26 11.35
N ALA A 11 14.57 -24.56 11.06
CA ALA A 11 14.79 -23.89 9.78
C ALA A 11 15.08 -24.88 8.64
N ASN A 12 15.74 -26.01 8.93
CA ASN A 12 16.07 -27.01 7.91
C ASN A 12 14.83 -27.74 7.37
N GLN A 13 13.88 -28.15 8.22
CA GLN A 13 12.62 -28.75 7.74
C GLN A 13 11.70 -27.73 7.06
N ALA A 14 11.63 -26.50 7.55
CA ALA A 14 10.88 -25.43 6.90
C ALA A 14 11.48 -25.07 5.52
N GLY A 15 12.81 -25.03 5.42
CA GLY A 15 13.52 -24.76 4.17
C GLY A 15 13.31 -25.83 3.09
N ILE A 16 13.34 -27.12 3.47
CA ILE A 16 13.08 -28.23 2.53
C ILE A 16 11.64 -28.19 1.99
N VAL A 17 10.66 -27.94 2.87
CA VAL A 17 9.25 -27.82 2.47
C VAL A 17 9.03 -26.61 1.55
N ASP A 18 9.70 -25.48 1.84
CA ASP A 18 9.61 -24.30 0.99
C ASP A 18 10.24 -24.52 -0.40
N GLU A 19 11.32 -25.29 -0.54
CA GLU A 19 11.93 -25.61 -1.85
C GLU A 19 11.00 -26.44 -2.75
N GLU A 20 10.31 -27.43 -2.19
CA GLU A 20 9.32 -28.23 -2.93
C GLU A 20 8.14 -27.37 -3.40
N LEU A 21 7.67 -26.47 -2.54
CA LEU A 21 6.59 -25.53 -2.86
C LEU A 21 7.03 -24.53 -3.93
N ILE A 22 8.26 -24.02 -3.87
CA ILE A 22 8.82 -23.14 -4.91
C ILE A 22 8.87 -23.89 -6.24
N SER A 23 9.40 -25.11 -6.27
CA SER A 23 9.43 -25.94 -7.48
C SER A 23 8.03 -26.20 -8.06
N ALA A 24 7.03 -26.42 -7.20
CA ALA A 24 5.64 -26.56 -7.62
C ALA A 24 5.08 -25.27 -8.23
N ALA A 25 5.34 -24.12 -7.60
CA ALA A 25 4.96 -22.82 -8.14
C ALA A 25 5.64 -22.53 -9.49
N ASP A 26 6.93 -22.85 -9.62
CA ASP A 26 7.71 -22.64 -10.85
C ASP A 26 7.11 -23.38 -12.05
N ARG A 27 6.68 -24.63 -11.85
CA ARG A 27 5.97 -25.39 -12.89
C ARG A 27 4.69 -24.69 -13.34
N VAL A 28 3.90 -24.19 -12.40
CA VAL A 28 2.65 -23.47 -12.71
C VAL A 28 2.94 -22.13 -13.40
N LEU A 29 3.97 -21.40 -12.97
CA LEU A 29 4.38 -20.14 -13.57
C LEU A 29 4.91 -20.34 -15.00
N ALA A 30 5.70 -21.39 -15.24
CA ALA A 30 6.19 -21.75 -16.56
C ALA A 30 5.03 -22.12 -17.51
N GLN A 31 3.99 -22.79 -17.02
CA GLN A 31 2.79 -23.09 -17.80
C GLN A 31 1.95 -21.84 -18.14
N ALA A 32 2.13 -20.72 -17.44
CA ALA A 32 1.40 -19.48 -17.69
C ALA A 32 2.22 -18.43 -18.46
N PHE A 33 3.54 -18.41 -18.30
CA PHE A 33 4.43 -17.38 -18.85
C PHE A 33 5.64 -17.94 -19.62
N GLY A 34 5.80 -19.26 -19.70
CA GLY A 34 6.86 -19.88 -20.50
C GLY A 34 6.55 -19.89 -22.00
N GLN A 35 7.40 -20.57 -22.77
CA GLN A 35 7.27 -20.67 -24.23
C GLN A 35 6.00 -21.41 -24.67
N GLN A 36 5.55 -22.40 -23.89
CA GLN A 36 4.32 -23.16 -24.13
C GLN A 36 3.30 -22.87 -23.03
N THR A 37 2.42 -21.89 -23.26
CA THR A 37 1.39 -21.52 -22.28
C THR A 37 0.20 -22.47 -22.35
N THR A 38 -0.04 -23.21 -21.27
CA THR A 38 -1.20 -24.10 -21.12
C THR A 38 -2.23 -23.52 -20.14
N ILE A 39 -1.79 -22.72 -19.17
CA ILE A 39 -2.66 -22.08 -18.18
C ILE A 39 -3.04 -20.68 -18.66
N LYS A 40 -4.35 -20.42 -18.74
CA LYS A 40 -4.86 -19.07 -19.02
C LYS A 40 -4.58 -18.13 -17.84
N PRO A 41 -4.21 -16.85 -18.06
CA PRO A 41 -3.91 -15.88 -16.99
C PRO A 41 -5.00 -15.74 -15.93
N ALA A 42 -6.27 -15.91 -16.31
CA ALA A 42 -7.40 -15.83 -15.37
C ALA A 42 -7.42 -16.98 -14.35
N LYS A 43 -6.88 -18.15 -14.69
CA LYS A 43 -6.86 -19.35 -13.85
C LYS A 43 -5.60 -19.48 -12.99
N LEU A 44 -4.59 -18.64 -13.21
CA LEU A 44 -3.28 -18.76 -12.56
C LEU A 44 -3.36 -18.79 -11.03
N LYS A 45 -4.16 -17.92 -10.41
CA LYS A 45 -4.29 -17.88 -8.95
C LYS A 45 -4.86 -19.20 -8.40
N THR A 46 -5.86 -19.75 -9.07
CA THR A 46 -6.48 -21.02 -8.69
C THR A 46 -5.48 -22.17 -8.86
N ALA A 47 -4.79 -22.23 -10.01
CA ALA A 47 -3.78 -23.25 -10.27
C ALA A 47 -2.62 -23.21 -9.25
N LEU A 48 -2.18 -22.02 -8.83
CA LEU A 48 -1.19 -21.88 -7.77
C LEU A 48 -1.71 -22.38 -6.42
N ALA A 49 -2.94 -22.03 -6.04
CA ALA A 49 -3.53 -22.49 -4.79
C ALA A 49 -3.72 -24.01 -4.76
N GLU A 50 -4.12 -24.62 -5.88
CA GLU A 50 -4.26 -26.07 -6.05
C GLU A 50 -2.90 -26.77 -5.97
N ALA A 51 -1.89 -26.28 -6.70
CA ALA A 51 -0.55 -26.88 -6.74
C ALA A 51 0.19 -26.78 -5.40
N LEU A 52 -0.03 -25.70 -4.65
CA LEU A 52 0.59 -25.47 -3.34
C LEU A 52 -0.20 -26.09 -2.18
N ALA A 53 -1.43 -26.58 -2.43
CA ALA A 53 -2.37 -27.06 -1.41
C ALA A 53 -2.57 -26.08 -0.24
N GLN A 54 -2.46 -24.78 -0.51
CA GLN A 54 -2.50 -23.71 0.49
C GLN A 54 -3.29 -22.51 -0.04
N ARG A 55 -3.94 -21.77 0.87
CA ARG A 55 -4.56 -20.49 0.52
C ARG A 55 -3.48 -19.45 0.32
N SER A 56 -3.73 -18.45 -0.53
CA SER A 56 -2.75 -17.39 -0.78
C SER A 56 -2.39 -16.56 0.47
N SER A 57 -3.27 -16.53 1.48
CA SER A 57 -2.99 -15.91 2.78
C SER A 57 -1.90 -16.63 3.57
N ASP A 58 -1.68 -17.92 3.27
CA ASP A 58 -0.86 -18.83 4.04
C ASP A 58 0.55 -18.99 3.44
N TRP A 59 0.82 -18.36 2.29
CA TRP A 59 2.11 -18.42 1.61
C TRP A 59 3.20 -17.69 2.41
N THR A 60 4.29 -18.41 2.68
CA THR A 60 5.45 -17.90 3.44
C THR A 60 6.19 -16.82 2.64
N PRO A 61 6.89 -15.88 3.31
CA PRO A 61 7.68 -14.88 2.60
C PRO A 61 8.78 -15.49 1.73
N HIS A 62 9.37 -16.62 2.16
CA HIS A 62 10.39 -17.32 1.39
C HIS A 62 9.81 -17.86 0.07
N LEU A 63 8.67 -18.57 0.12
CA LEU A 63 7.94 -19.02 -1.07
C LEU A 63 7.60 -17.85 -2.00
N LEU A 64 7.09 -16.74 -1.45
CA LEU A 64 6.78 -15.54 -2.24
C LEU A 64 8.02 -14.99 -2.96
N ARG A 65 9.19 -14.91 -2.28
CA ARG A 65 10.43 -14.44 -2.92
C ARG A 65 11.00 -15.44 -3.92
N GLY A 66 10.77 -16.74 -3.74
CA GLY A 66 11.02 -17.77 -4.75
C GLY A 66 10.20 -17.50 -6.02
N MET A 67 8.87 -17.40 -5.88
CA MET A 67 7.97 -17.10 -6.99
C MET A 67 8.30 -15.78 -7.70
N TRP A 68 8.75 -14.75 -6.96
CA TRP A 68 9.22 -13.49 -7.56
C TRP A 68 10.40 -13.73 -8.51
N SER A 69 11.35 -14.59 -8.14
CA SER A 69 12.55 -14.86 -8.94
C SER A 69 12.15 -15.50 -10.27
N SER A 70 11.29 -16.51 -10.22
CA SER A 70 10.75 -17.21 -11.39
C SER A 70 9.93 -16.28 -12.29
N LEU A 71 9.18 -15.34 -11.70
CA LEU A 71 8.44 -14.33 -12.48
C LEU A 71 9.37 -13.39 -13.26
N ILE A 72 10.50 -12.98 -12.68
CA ILE A 72 11.49 -12.14 -13.35
C ILE A 72 12.17 -12.91 -14.49
N GLU A 73 12.51 -14.17 -14.30
CA GLU A 73 13.05 -15.04 -15.36
C GLU A 73 12.06 -15.21 -16.51
N LEU A 74 10.78 -15.37 -16.18
CA LEU A 74 9.69 -15.54 -17.15
C LEU A 74 9.09 -14.20 -17.64
N GLN A 75 9.79 -13.07 -17.47
CA GLN A 75 9.23 -11.75 -17.79
C GLN A 75 8.81 -11.59 -19.26
N GLU A 76 9.43 -12.31 -20.20
CA GLU A 76 9.07 -12.27 -21.62
C GLU A 76 7.65 -12.81 -21.86
N GLY A 77 7.16 -13.75 -21.04
CA GLY A 77 5.79 -14.27 -21.11
C GLY A 77 4.71 -13.22 -20.88
N ARG A 78 5.05 -12.08 -20.26
CA ARG A 78 4.11 -10.97 -20.08
C ARG A 78 3.76 -10.29 -21.42
N ARG A 79 4.60 -10.45 -22.46
CA ARG A 79 4.39 -9.88 -23.80
C ARG A 79 3.38 -10.65 -24.65
N ILE A 80 2.85 -11.78 -24.17
CA ILE A 80 1.92 -12.62 -24.94
C ILE A 80 0.58 -11.90 -25.18
N SER A 81 0.01 -11.26 -24.15
CA SER A 81 -1.20 -10.46 -24.28
C SER A 81 -1.37 -9.48 -23.12
N PRO A 82 -2.25 -8.46 -23.24
CA PRO A 82 -2.56 -7.55 -22.14
C PRO A 82 -3.03 -8.27 -20.85
N ALA A 83 -3.69 -9.42 -21.00
CA ALA A 83 -4.12 -10.23 -19.86
C ALA A 83 -2.95 -10.95 -19.17
N HIS A 84 -1.93 -11.37 -19.91
CA HIS A 84 -0.70 -11.92 -19.34
C HIS A 84 0.07 -10.84 -18.60
N GLU A 85 0.25 -9.66 -19.20
CA GLU A 85 0.92 -8.54 -18.55
C GLU A 85 0.23 -8.12 -17.25
N ALA A 86 -1.09 -7.89 -17.29
CA ALA A 86 -1.86 -7.52 -16.10
C ALA A 86 -1.72 -8.56 -14.99
N ARG A 87 -1.83 -9.86 -15.32
CA ARG A 87 -1.69 -10.94 -14.34
C ARG A 87 -0.27 -11.03 -13.77
N TRP A 88 0.74 -10.88 -14.63
CA TRP A 88 2.15 -10.91 -14.24
C TRP A 88 2.49 -9.76 -13.29
N LEU A 89 2.09 -8.52 -13.63
CA LEU A 89 2.29 -7.34 -12.78
C LEU A 89 1.61 -7.49 -11.42
N ASN A 90 0.37 -7.97 -11.42
CA ASN A 90 -0.39 -8.22 -10.19
C ASN A 90 0.35 -9.20 -9.26
N LEU A 91 0.78 -10.35 -9.82
CA LEU A 91 1.44 -11.39 -9.04
C LEU A 91 2.85 -10.97 -8.60
N LEU A 92 3.61 -10.28 -9.44
CA LEU A 92 4.93 -9.74 -9.08
C LEU A 92 4.84 -8.78 -7.89
N GLY A 93 3.83 -7.91 -7.87
CA GLY A 93 3.62 -7.01 -6.74
C GLY A 93 3.17 -7.76 -5.50
N TYR A 94 2.35 -8.80 -5.67
CA TYR A 94 1.93 -9.66 -4.57
C TYR A 94 3.13 -10.37 -3.93
N THR A 95 4.01 -10.96 -4.74
CA THR A 95 5.16 -11.74 -4.27
C THR A 95 6.28 -10.90 -3.65
N LEU A 96 6.32 -9.58 -3.92
CA LEU A 96 7.35 -8.69 -3.38
C LEU A 96 6.86 -7.77 -2.24
N ARG A 97 5.56 -7.73 -1.94
CA ARG A 97 5.02 -6.82 -0.90
C ARG A 97 5.67 -7.06 0.48
N PRO A 98 5.88 -6.01 1.31
CA PRO A 98 5.68 -4.58 1.03
C PRO A 98 6.84 -3.90 0.26
N GLY A 99 7.77 -4.67 -0.30
CA GLY A 99 9.02 -4.21 -0.90
C GLY A 99 10.22 -4.24 0.04
N TYR A 100 10.05 -4.74 1.28
CA TYR A 100 11.10 -4.87 2.29
C TYR A 100 10.71 -5.97 3.29
N GLY A 101 11.65 -6.35 4.15
CA GLY A 101 11.42 -7.27 5.27
C GLY A 101 12.26 -8.55 5.22
N LEU A 102 12.74 -8.95 4.04
CA LEU A 102 13.66 -10.06 3.86
C LEU A 102 15.01 -9.60 3.28
N ALA A 103 16.04 -10.44 3.45
CA ALA A 103 17.34 -10.24 2.83
C ALA A 103 17.21 -10.14 1.30
N ALA A 104 17.96 -9.20 0.70
CA ALA A 104 17.97 -8.88 -0.72
C ALA A 104 16.66 -8.28 -1.30
N ASP A 105 15.69 -7.87 -0.46
CA ASP A 105 14.48 -7.20 -0.96
C ASP A 105 14.77 -5.86 -1.64
N ASP A 106 15.80 -5.14 -1.18
CA ASP A 106 16.34 -3.95 -1.83
C ASP A 106 16.78 -4.22 -3.27
N TRP A 107 17.51 -5.32 -3.49
CA TRP A 107 17.90 -5.77 -4.81
C TRP A 107 16.67 -6.19 -5.65
N ARG A 108 15.72 -6.93 -5.08
CA ARG A 108 14.49 -7.36 -5.80
C ARG A 108 13.64 -6.18 -6.25
N VAL A 109 13.51 -5.14 -5.40
CA VAL A 109 12.82 -3.90 -5.76
C VAL A 109 13.57 -3.16 -6.87
N ALA A 110 14.90 -3.07 -6.78
CA ALA A 110 15.70 -2.45 -7.83
C ALA A 110 15.57 -3.18 -9.18
N GLN A 111 15.56 -4.52 -9.19
CA GLN A 111 15.34 -5.30 -10.41
C GLN A 111 13.93 -5.12 -10.97
N THR A 112 12.92 -5.17 -10.08
CA THR A 112 11.52 -4.96 -10.47
C THR A 112 11.32 -3.57 -11.10
N TRP A 113 11.93 -2.54 -10.51
CA TRP A 113 11.96 -1.20 -11.08
C TRP A 113 12.55 -1.19 -12.49
N ARG A 114 13.75 -1.78 -12.69
CA ARG A 114 14.42 -1.85 -14.01
C ARG A 114 13.61 -2.60 -15.07
N SER A 115 12.87 -3.64 -14.68
CA SER A 115 12.08 -4.45 -15.60
C SER A 115 10.73 -3.82 -15.99
N VAL A 116 10.13 -3.00 -15.12
CA VAL A 116 8.75 -2.50 -15.34
C VAL A 116 8.68 -1.00 -15.59
N HIS A 117 9.51 -0.18 -14.94
CA HIS A 117 9.41 1.27 -15.05
C HIS A 117 9.63 1.74 -16.50
N GLY A 118 8.61 2.36 -17.09
CA GLY A 118 8.61 2.82 -18.48
C GLY A 118 8.62 1.69 -19.52
N LYS A 119 8.36 0.44 -19.12
CA LYS A 119 8.50 -0.76 -19.98
C LYS A 119 7.23 -1.63 -20.00
N LEU A 120 6.05 -1.03 -19.83
CA LEU A 120 4.80 -1.74 -20.07
C LEU A 120 4.74 -2.20 -21.53
N CYS A 121 4.44 -3.47 -21.74
CA CYS A 121 4.35 -4.13 -23.03
C CYS A 121 3.10 -3.70 -23.79
N PHE A 122 2.00 -3.40 -23.08
CA PHE A 122 0.73 -2.99 -23.67
C PHE A 122 0.23 -1.68 -23.06
N ALA A 123 -0.33 -0.80 -23.91
CA ALA A 123 -1.00 0.43 -23.49
C ALA A 123 -2.40 0.20 -22.87
N ALA A 124 -2.77 -1.05 -22.61
CA ALA A 124 -4.07 -1.44 -22.08
C ALA A 124 -4.31 -0.83 -20.70
N ALA A 125 -5.57 -0.45 -20.41
CA ALA A 125 -5.95 0.06 -19.10
C ALA A 125 -5.70 -0.98 -17.98
N SER A 126 -5.89 -2.27 -18.27
CA SER A 126 -5.60 -3.37 -17.34
C SER A 126 -4.12 -3.39 -16.91
N SER A 127 -3.20 -3.26 -17.87
CA SER A 127 -1.76 -3.23 -17.59
C SER A 127 -1.37 -2.00 -16.77
N ARG A 128 -1.90 -0.82 -17.15
CA ARG A 128 -1.65 0.43 -16.43
C ARG A 128 -2.15 0.35 -14.98
N ASN A 129 -3.35 -0.17 -14.76
CA ASN A 129 -3.93 -0.31 -13.42
C ASN A 129 -3.12 -1.28 -12.56
N GLU A 130 -2.72 -2.43 -13.09
CA GLU A 130 -1.92 -3.39 -12.33
C GLU A 130 -0.49 -2.89 -12.06
N ALA A 131 0.06 -2.02 -12.92
CA ALA A 131 1.30 -1.31 -12.63
C ALA A 131 1.16 -0.36 -11.42
N LEU A 132 0.04 0.37 -11.30
CA LEU A 132 -0.24 1.20 -10.12
C LEU A 132 -0.35 0.35 -8.85
N VAL A 133 -1.03 -0.80 -8.93
CA VAL A 133 -1.16 -1.75 -7.81
C VAL A 133 0.20 -2.32 -7.40
N LEU A 134 1.05 -2.70 -8.38
CA LEU A 134 2.42 -3.14 -8.15
C LEU A 134 3.20 -2.07 -7.39
N TRP A 135 3.23 -0.82 -7.89
CA TRP A 135 3.95 0.28 -7.25
C TRP A 135 3.44 0.57 -5.85
N ARG A 136 2.12 0.52 -5.62
CA ARG A 136 1.53 0.66 -4.29
C ARG A 136 2.04 -0.41 -3.33
N ARG A 137 2.06 -1.67 -3.78
CA ARG A 137 2.45 -2.84 -2.96
C ARG A 137 3.92 -2.83 -2.56
N ILE A 138 4.80 -2.29 -3.39
CA ILE A 138 6.25 -2.29 -3.13
C ILE A 138 6.81 -0.93 -2.73
N ALA A 139 5.94 0.08 -2.53
CA ALA A 139 6.33 1.46 -2.26
C ALA A 139 7.31 1.59 -1.09
N GLY A 140 7.20 0.74 -0.08
CA GLY A 140 8.08 0.77 1.09
C GLY A 140 9.53 0.38 0.79
N GLY A 141 9.79 -0.31 -0.31
CA GLY A 141 11.15 -0.62 -0.77
C GLY A 141 11.75 0.45 -1.69
N PHE A 142 10.99 1.47 -2.08
CA PHE A 142 11.49 2.52 -2.95
C PHE A 142 12.34 3.54 -2.21
N THR A 143 13.35 4.06 -2.92
CA THR A 143 14.05 5.28 -2.52
C THR A 143 13.14 6.51 -2.63
N ALA A 144 13.49 7.60 -1.95
CA ALA A 144 12.74 8.86 -2.04
C ALA A 144 12.63 9.38 -3.49
N GLY A 145 13.70 9.23 -4.28
CA GLY A 145 13.71 9.59 -5.70
C GLY A 145 12.71 8.77 -6.52
N GLN A 146 12.68 7.44 -6.32
CA GLN A 146 11.72 6.57 -7.02
C GLN A 146 10.27 6.89 -6.64
N GLN A 147 9.97 7.13 -5.36
CA GLN A 147 8.62 7.53 -4.95
C GLN A 147 8.21 8.87 -5.58
N LEU A 148 9.13 9.83 -5.64
CA LEU A 148 8.87 11.12 -6.30
C LEU A 148 8.63 10.94 -7.80
N THR A 149 9.40 10.09 -8.49
CA THR A 149 9.18 9.76 -9.91
C THR A 149 7.80 9.15 -10.14
N VAL A 150 7.41 8.16 -9.32
CA VAL A 150 6.08 7.53 -9.41
C VAL A 150 4.98 8.56 -9.18
N TYR A 151 5.13 9.42 -8.16
CA TYR A 151 4.16 10.50 -7.91
C TYR A 151 4.03 11.45 -9.09
N GLN A 152 5.13 11.90 -9.68
CA GLN A 152 5.12 12.83 -10.81
C GLN A 152 4.41 12.26 -12.05
N GLN A 153 4.52 10.95 -12.30
CA GLN A 153 3.82 10.27 -13.39
C GLN A 153 2.30 10.30 -13.24
N VAL A 154 1.79 10.32 -12.00
CA VAL A 154 0.35 10.33 -11.70
C VAL A 154 -0.18 11.70 -11.28
N ALA A 155 0.69 12.67 -11.01
CA ALA A 155 0.33 13.97 -10.47
C ALA A 155 -0.56 14.78 -11.43
N GLY A 156 -0.37 14.67 -12.75
CA GLY A 156 -1.14 15.41 -13.75
C GLY A 156 -2.66 15.13 -13.65
N PRO A 157 -3.10 13.89 -13.90
CA PRO A 157 -4.51 13.50 -13.75
C PRO A 157 -5.04 13.72 -12.33
N LEU A 158 -4.26 13.39 -11.30
CA LEU A 158 -4.67 13.59 -9.91
C LEU A 158 -4.95 15.06 -9.60
N ARG A 159 -4.03 15.97 -9.98
CA ARG A 159 -4.21 17.42 -9.81
C ARG A 159 -5.38 17.94 -10.67
N GLY A 160 -5.66 17.34 -11.83
CA GLY A 160 -6.83 17.68 -12.63
C GLY A 160 -8.16 17.53 -11.87
N VAL A 161 -8.23 16.57 -10.94
CA VAL A 161 -9.41 16.32 -10.09
C VAL A 161 -9.32 17.02 -8.73
N LEU A 162 -8.14 17.06 -8.10
CA LEU A 162 -8.01 17.57 -6.74
C LEU A 162 -7.86 19.10 -6.69
N ASP A 163 -7.08 19.68 -7.59
CA ASP A 163 -6.76 21.11 -7.57
C ASP A 163 -7.97 21.96 -8.03
N PRO A 164 -8.51 22.85 -7.18
CA PRO A 164 -9.62 23.74 -7.55
C PRO A 164 -9.36 24.57 -8.81
N GLN A 165 -8.12 25.06 -8.99
CA GLN A 165 -7.77 25.93 -10.12
C GLN A 165 -7.71 25.17 -11.44
N ARG A 166 -7.34 23.89 -11.41
CA ARG A 166 -7.35 23.03 -12.61
C ARG A 166 -8.74 22.54 -12.93
N ARG A 167 -9.53 22.19 -11.90
CA ARG A 167 -10.94 21.81 -12.06
C ARG A 167 -11.75 22.90 -12.76
N SER A 168 -11.56 24.18 -12.38
CA SER A 168 -12.29 25.30 -12.97
C SER A 168 -11.97 25.55 -14.44
N LYS A 169 -10.85 25.03 -14.96
CA LYS A 169 -10.41 25.17 -16.36
C LYS A 169 -10.74 23.96 -17.23
N GLY A 170 -11.74 23.16 -16.85
CA GLY A 170 -12.12 21.95 -17.60
C GLY A 170 -11.14 20.79 -17.42
N GLY A 171 -10.64 20.61 -16.19
CA GLY A 171 -9.64 19.59 -15.84
C GLY A 171 -9.97 18.16 -16.30
N ILE A 172 -8.95 17.31 -16.34
CA ILE A 172 -9.05 15.91 -16.78
C ILE A 172 -10.09 15.16 -15.92
N SER A 173 -11.05 14.50 -16.56
CA SER A 173 -12.02 13.64 -15.88
C SER A 173 -11.44 12.24 -15.71
N LEU A 174 -11.27 11.81 -14.46
CA LEU A 174 -10.98 10.42 -14.10
C LEU A 174 -12.27 9.69 -13.75
N SER A 175 -12.34 8.39 -14.05
CA SER A 175 -13.37 7.55 -13.46
C SER A 175 -13.17 7.42 -11.94
N PRO A 176 -14.22 7.13 -11.16
CA PRO A 176 -14.09 6.90 -9.73
C PRO A 176 -13.08 5.79 -9.37
N GLN A 177 -13.03 4.72 -10.16
CA GLN A 177 -12.12 3.60 -9.94
C GLN A 177 -10.65 4.00 -10.16
N GLU A 178 -10.37 4.74 -11.23
CA GLU A 178 -9.01 5.26 -11.47
C GLU A 178 -8.58 6.19 -10.34
N LEU A 179 -9.46 7.09 -9.91
CA LEU A 179 -9.16 7.98 -8.80
C LEU A 179 -8.84 7.20 -7.51
N VAL A 180 -9.60 6.16 -7.19
CA VAL A 180 -9.34 5.31 -6.01
C VAL A 180 -7.94 4.70 -6.06
N GLU A 181 -7.52 4.14 -7.20
CA GLU A 181 -6.19 3.53 -7.32
C GLU A 181 -5.06 4.56 -7.25
N LEU A 182 -5.24 5.74 -7.87
CA LEU A 182 -4.26 6.84 -7.75
C LEU A 182 -4.12 7.35 -6.32
N LEU A 183 -5.25 7.50 -5.61
CA LEU A 183 -5.26 7.91 -4.20
C LEU A 183 -4.55 6.88 -3.32
N ARG A 184 -4.87 5.59 -3.49
CA ARG A 184 -4.20 4.51 -2.76
C ARG A 184 -2.72 4.43 -3.05
N LEU A 185 -2.29 4.64 -4.29
CA LEU A 185 -0.87 4.71 -4.62
C LEU A 185 -0.20 5.87 -3.89
N VAL A 186 -0.73 7.09 -4.00
CA VAL A 186 -0.12 8.28 -3.40
C VAL A 186 -0.12 8.23 -1.87
N GLY A 187 -1.17 7.70 -1.25
CA GLY A 187 -1.19 7.46 0.20
C GLY A 187 -0.14 6.45 0.66
N SER A 188 0.27 5.54 -0.21
CA SER A 188 1.37 4.61 0.07
C SER A 188 2.76 5.22 -0.07
N LEU A 189 2.94 6.46 -0.55
CA LEU A 189 4.27 7.09 -0.78
C LEU A 189 4.72 7.94 0.42
N GLU A 190 5.28 7.29 1.45
CA GLU A 190 5.67 7.96 2.70
C GLU A 190 6.97 8.77 2.61
N LEU A 191 7.76 8.63 1.54
CA LEU A 191 8.99 9.42 1.34
C LEU A 191 8.74 10.70 0.55
N LEU A 192 7.49 11.00 0.18
CA LEU A 192 7.17 12.27 -0.48
C LEU A 192 7.53 13.48 0.41
N PRO A 193 7.97 14.60 -0.18
CA PRO A 193 8.22 15.83 0.55
C PRO A 193 6.98 16.27 1.36
N LYS A 194 7.19 16.78 2.58
CA LYS A 194 6.11 17.24 3.47
C LYS A 194 5.16 18.23 2.80
N GLY A 195 5.71 19.12 1.95
CA GLY A 195 4.93 20.10 1.18
C GLY A 195 3.91 19.45 0.25
N GLU A 196 4.31 18.44 -0.53
CA GLU A 196 3.41 17.71 -1.43
C GLU A 196 2.32 16.98 -0.65
N LYS A 197 2.69 16.30 0.45
CA LYS A 197 1.71 15.64 1.34
C LYS A 197 0.71 16.63 1.93
N SER A 198 1.19 17.79 2.37
CA SER A 198 0.36 18.84 2.97
C SER A 198 -0.64 19.41 1.96
N GLN A 199 -0.20 19.66 0.73
CA GLN A 199 -1.06 20.17 -0.33
C GLN A 199 -2.11 19.14 -0.78
N LEU A 200 -1.70 17.87 -0.94
CA LEU A 200 -2.62 16.78 -1.26
C LEU A 200 -3.70 16.63 -0.19
N GLY A 201 -3.31 16.63 1.10
CA GLY A 201 -4.29 16.56 2.18
C GLY A 201 -5.27 17.73 2.18
N GLN A 202 -4.78 18.95 1.93
CA GLN A 202 -5.66 20.12 1.81
C GLN A 202 -6.71 19.96 0.70
N TRP A 203 -6.29 19.56 -0.50
CA TRP A 203 -7.24 19.35 -1.60
C TRP A 203 -8.23 18.21 -1.31
N LEU A 204 -7.78 17.13 -0.66
CA LEU A 204 -8.66 16.03 -0.28
C LEU A 204 -9.74 16.47 0.70
N LEU A 205 -9.39 17.29 1.70
CA LEU A 205 -10.36 17.82 2.67
C LEU A 205 -11.46 18.66 2.01
N GLU A 206 -11.09 19.51 1.06
CA GLU A 206 -12.04 20.31 0.29
C GLU A 206 -12.97 19.44 -0.57
N LEU A 207 -12.50 18.26 -0.99
CA LEU A 207 -13.24 17.35 -1.86
C LEU A 207 -14.15 16.38 -1.10
N LEU A 208 -13.80 16.02 0.15
CA LEU A 208 -14.56 15.09 1.00
C LEU A 208 -16.08 15.39 1.11
N PRO A 209 -16.55 16.64 1.27
CA PRO A 209 -17.98 16.93 1.37
C PRO A 209 -18.72 16.96 0.03
N VAL A 210 -18.00 16.87 -1.11
CA VAL A 210 -18.59 17.01 -2.44
C VAL A 210 -19.29 15.72 -2.86
N LYS A 211 -20.63 15.75 -2.98
CA LYS A 211 -21.48 14.58 -3.31
C LYS A 211 -21.04 13.79 -4.55
N LYS A 212 -20.53 14.48 -5.59
CA LYS A 212 -20.02 13.85 -6.82
C LYS A 212 -18.95 12.78 -6.54
N TRP A 213 -18.17 12.95 -5.47
CA TRP A 213 -17.03 12.10 -5.15
C TRP A 213 -17.29 11.14 -3.98
N SER A 214 -18.56 10.95 -3.59
CA SER A 214 -18.95 10.05 -2.49
C SER A 214 -18.43 8.63 -2.65
N ALA A 215 -18.45 8.09 -3.88
CA ALA A 215 -17.94 6.75 -4.20
C ALA A 215 -16.42 6.60 -3.95
N CYS A 216 -15.68 7.70 -3.89
CA CYS A 216 -14.23 7.72 -3.64
C CYS A 216 -13.89 8.12 -2.20
N GLN A 217 -14.89 8.45 -1.36
CA GLN A 217 -14.68 9.04 -0.04
C GLN A 217 -13.83 8.14 0.87
N GLY A 218 -14.04 6.82 0.85
CA GLY A 218 -13.21 5.87 1.61
C GLY A 218 -11.74 5.95 1.22
N ALA A 219 -11.42 6.00 -0.08
CA ALA A 219 -10.04 6.13 -0.55
C ALA A 219 -9.42 7.49 -0.20
N MET A 220 -10.21 8.58 -0.23
CA MET A 220 -9.76 9.91 0.20
C MET A 220 -9.41 9.93 1.70
N LEU A 221 -10.28 9.35 2.53
CA LEU A 221 -10.08 9.24 3.98
C LEU A 221 -8.86 8.37 4.31
N TRP A 222 -8.73 7.21 3.66
CA TRP A 222 -7.56 6.35 3.80
C TRP A 222 -6.26 7.09 3.46
N THR A 223 -6.26 7.82 2.33
CA THR A 223 -5.10 8.61 1.88
C THR A 223 -4.77 9.71 2.87
N LEU A 224 -5.77 10.44 3.38
CA LEU A 224 -5.58 11.44 4.44
C LEU A 224 -4.98 10.84 5.71
N GLY A 225 -5.49 9.69 6.14
CA GLY A 225 -4.95 8.95 7.28
C GLY A 225 -3.48 8.57 7.09
N ARG A 226 -3.11 8.10 5.90
CA ARG A 226 -1.71 7.79 5.54
C ARG A 226 -0.81 9.02 5.54
N LEU A 227 -1.22 10.09 4.87
CA LEU A 227 -0.44 11.33 4.75
C LEU A 227 -0.26 12.02 6.10
N GLY A 228 -1.28 11.93 6.97
CA GLY A 228 -1.30 12.51 8.30
C GLY A 228 -0.83 11.58 9.41
N ASN A 229 -0.44 10.34 9.11
CA ASN A 229 -0.03 9.35 10.10
C ASN A 229 1.14 9.86 10.97
N ARG A 230 1.03 9.72 12.29
CA ARG A 230 2.05 10.14 13.27
C ARG A 230 3.22 9.15 13.39
N THR A 231 2.98 7.89 13.04
CA THR A 231 3.99 6.81 12.99
C THR A 231 3.99 6.18 11.59
N PRO A 232 4.82 6.69 10.66
CA PRO A 232 4.91 6.13 9.30
C PRO A 232 5.14 4.61 9.32
N ALA A 233 4.61 3.88 8.33
CA ALA A 233 4.80 2.44 8.25
C ALA A 233 6.24 2.04 7.90
N TYR A 234 6.96 2.90 7.17
CA TYR A 234 8.34 2.67 6.75
C TYR A 234 9.13 3.98 6.52
N GLY A 235 8.46 5.12 6.36
CA GLY A 235 9.12 6.41 6.14
C GLY A 235 9.83 6.94 7.39
N PRO A 236 10.91 7.72 7.24
CA PRO A 236 11.58 8.34 8.37
C PRO A 236 10.71 9.47 8.98
N LEU A 237 10.95 9.77 10.25
CA LEU A 237 10.14 10.74 11.01
C LEU A 237 10.18 12.17 10.43
N ASN A 238 11.26 12.53 9.73
CA ASN A 238 11.38 13.82 9.04
C ASN A 238 10.48 13.93 7.79
N CYS A 239 9.75 12.88 7.40
CA CYS A 239 8.73 12.94 6.36
C CYS A 239 7.29 13.09 6.90
N VAL A 240 7.12 13.14 8.23
CA VAL A 240 5.82 13.35 8.89
C VAL A 240 5.37 14.81 8.69
N VAL A 241 4.10 14.99 8.32
CA VAL A 241 3.48 16.31 8.17
C VAL A 241 3.36 17.00 9.53
N GLU A 242 3.64 18.31 9.59
CA GLU A 242 3.59 19.12 10.81
C GLU A 242 2.27 18.96 11.58
N SER A 243 2.36 18.90 12.91
CA SER A 243 1.20 18.69 13.79
C SER A 243 0.11 19.74 13.55
N GLU A 244 0.48 21.02 13.45
CA GLU A 244 -0.46 22.11 13.19
C GLU A 244 -1.31 21.89 11.92
N ARG A 245 -0.69 21.34 10.86
CA ARG A 245 -1.41 21.05 9.62
C ARG A 245 -2.39 19.90 9.83
N VAL A 246 -1.98 18.85 10.54
CA VAL A 246 -2.82 17.68 10.82
C VAL A 246 -3.94 17.99 11.81
N GLU A 247 -3.73 18.91 12.76
CA GLU A 247 -4.79 19.39 13.65
C GLU A 247 -5.94 20.01 12.87
N ARG A 248 -5.64 20.86 11.87
CA ARG A 248 -6.67 21.42 10.97
C ARG A 248 -7.41 20.32 10.21
N TRP A 249 -6.71 19.26 9.81
CA TRP A 249 -7.34 18.12 9.13
C TRP A 249 -8.27 17.37 10.08
N LEU A 250 -7.81 17.08 11.29
CA LEU A 250 -8.60 16.44 12.33
C LEU A 250 -9.85 17.26 12.67
N SER A 251 -9.76 18.59 12.78
CA SER A 251 -10.93 19.44 13.01
C SER A 251 -12.03 19.24 11.96
N VAL A 252 -11.65 19.13 10.68
CA VAL A 252 -12.61 18.85 9.59
C VAL A 252 -13.14 17.41 9.67
N LEU A 253 -12.26 16.43 9.90
CA LEU A 253 -12.64 15.01 9.99
C LEU A 253 -13.57 14.71 11.18
N ILE A 254 -13.38 15.39 12.31
CA ILE A 254 -14.23 15.28 13.49
C ILE A 254 -15.67 15.67 13.15
N GLY A 255 -15.85 16.78 12.41
CA GLY A 255 -17.17 17.26 11.98
C GLY A 255 -17.77 16.49 10.79
N LEU A 256 -17.00 15.63 10.12
CA LEU A 256 -17.45 14.94 8.92
C LEU A 256 -18.49 13.86 9.25
N ARG A 257 -19.65 13.95 8.58
CA ARG A 257 -20.68 12.91 8.60
C ARG A 257 -20.42 11.92 7.46
N SER A 258 -19.56 10.95 7.71
CA SER A 258 -19.29 9.82 6.80
C SER A 258 -19.55 8.49 7.51
N THR A 259 -20.05 7.51 6.77
CA THR A 259 -20.20 6.11 7.22
C THR A 259 -19.04 5.22 6.78
N ALA A 260 -18.07 5.76 6.03
CA ALA A 260 -16.92 5.02 5.55
C ALA A 260 -16.04 4.59 6.74
N PRO A 261 -15.67 3.30 6.86
CA PRO A 261 -14.83 2.81 7.96
C PRO A 261 -13.47 3.50 8.02
N GLU A 262 -12.96 3.96 6.88
CA GLU A 262 -11.69 4.68 6.76
C GLU A 262 -11.66 6.01 7.52
N LEU A 263 -12.81 6.58 7.89
CA LEU A 263 -12.85 7.76 8.76
C LEU A 263 -12.26 7.44 10.15
N LYS A 264 -12.60 6.28 10.74
CA LYS A 264 -12.05 5.86 12.03
C LYS A 264 -10.55 5.66 11.95
N LEU A 265 -10.09 5.01 10.87
CA LEU A 265 -8.67 4.79 10.60
C LEU A 265 -7.94 6.13 10.47
N ALA A 266 -8.47 7.07 9.69
CA ALA A 266 -7.85 8.38 9.50
C ALA A 266 -7.75 9.18 10.80
N LEU A 267 -8.82 9.19 11.60
CA LEU A 267 -8.82 9.82 12.93
C LEU A 267 -7.77 9.20 13.85
N MET A 268 -7.71 7.86 13.91
CA MET A 268 -6.74 7.14 14.73
C MET A 268 -5.31 7.42 14.29
N LEU A 269 -4.96 7.27 13.00
CA LEU A 269 -3.60 7.45 12.51
C LEU A 269 -3.09 8.89 12.67
N CYS A 270 -3.95 9.88 12.43
CA CYS A 270 -3.60 11.29 12.55
C CYS A 270 -3.55 11.76 14.01
N GLY A 271 -4.35 11.18 14.90
CA GLY A 271 -4.44 11.54 16.32
C GLY A 271 -3.63 10.66 17.26
N ARG A 272 -3.01 9.56 16.78
CA ARG A 272 -2.24 8.61 17.59
C ARG A 272 -1.14 9.34 18.35
N ARG A 273 -1.12 9.14 19.66
CA ARG A 273 -0.07 9.67 20.53
C ARG A 273 1.22 8.88 20.32
N VAL A 274 2.33 9.59 20.18
CA VAL A 274 3.67 9.03 19.96
C VAL A 274 4.73 9.56 20.95
N ASP A 275 4.31 10.35 21.93
CA ASP A 275 5.16 10.96 22.97
C ASP A 275 6.30 11.81 22.39
N ASP A 276 5.99 12.55 21.32
CA ASP A 276 6.91 13.45 20.63
C ASP A 276 6.23 14.80 20.41
N ARG A 277 6.76 15.83 21.06
CA ARG A 277 6.20 17.20 21.06
C ARG A 277 6.01 17.79 19.66
N TYR A 278 6.82 17.41 18.68
CA TYR A 278 6.76 17.97 17.33
C TYR A 278 5.81 17.20 16.41
N ARG A 279 5.49 15.94 16.75
CA ARG A 279 4.58 15.10 15.95
C ARG A 279 3.19 15.01 16.53
N ASP A 280 3.09 14.94 17.86
CA ASP A 280 1.83 14.86 18.57
C ASP A 280 0.98 16.10 18.31
N VAL A 281 -0.31 15.84 18.12
CA VAL A 281 -1.34 16.88 18.13
C VAL A 281 -1.65 17.30 19.57
N SER A 282 -2.15 18.52 19.72
CA SER A 282 -2.55 19.08 21.01
C SER A 282 -3.53 18.16 21.77
N GLU A 283 -3.46 18.21 23.12
CA GLU A 283 -4.40 17.45 23.99
C GLU A 283 -5.85 17.72 23.60
N SER A 284 -6.21 18.98 23.35
CA SER A 284 -7.57 19.39 23.02
C SER A 284 -8.08 18.72 21.74
N ILE A 285 -7.27 18.68 20.69
CA ILE A 285 -7.62 17.97 19.45
C ILE A 285 -7.70 16.47 19.71
N ARG A 286 -6.76 15.90 20.46
CA ARG A 286 -6.73 14.48 20.79
C ARG A 286 -7.98 14.03 21.55
N GLN A 287 -8.41 14.79 22.57
CA GLN A 287 -9.67 14.56 23.29
C GLN A 287 -10.88 14.63 22.36
N SER A 288 -10.89 15.58 21.43
CA SER A 288 -11.96 15.71 20.43
C SER A 288 -12.00 14.50 19.47
N VAL A 289 -10.84 13.97 19.08
CA VAL A 289 -10.75 12.73 18.28
C VAL A 289 -11.26 11.53 19.07
N VAL A 290 -10.87 11.39 20.34
CA VAL A 290 -11.35 10.31 21.23
C VAL A 290 -12.86 10.36 21.36
N ALA A 291 -13.43 11.51 21.73
CA ALA A 291 -14.88 11.68 21.86
C ALA A 291 -15.59 11.38 20.53
N ARG A 292 -15.00 11.77 19.40
CA ARG A 292 -15.54 11.45 18.09
C ARG A 292 -15.56 9.94 17.83
N LEU A 293 -14.46 9.24 18.08
CA LEU A 293 -14.36 7.78 17.91
C LEU A 293 -15.35 7.03 18.82
N GLU A 294 -15.53 7.47 20.07
CA GLU A 294 -16.50 6.92 21.02
C GLU A 294 -17.95 7.10 20.54
N SER A 295 -18.25 8.22 19.87
CA SER A 295 -19.60 8.51 19.33
C SER A 295 -19.96 7.73 18.07
N MET A 296 -19.00 7.07 17.41
CA MET A 296 -19.24 6.37 16.16
C MET A 296 -19.87 4.99 16.38
N PRO A 297 -20.66 4.47 15.41
CA PRO A 297 -21.17 3.10 15.49
C PRO A 297 -20.03 2.09 15.62
N ASN A 298 -20.14 1.09 16.51
CA ASN A 298 -19.09 0.10 16.79
C ASN A 298 -17.73 0.75 17.12
N PRO A 299 -17.60 1.45 18.27
CA PRO A 299 -16.36 2.09 18.65
C PRO A 299 -15.25 1.05 18.86
N SER A 300 -14.06 1.31 18.31
CA SER A 300 -12.88 0.46 18.53
C SER A 300 -12.15 0.92 19.79
N ALA A 301 -12.21 0.11 20.85
CA ALA A 301 -11.52 0.40 22.10
C ALA A 301 -10.00 0.53 21.89
N HIS A 302 -9.42 -0.28 20.99
CA HIS A 302 -8.00 -0.23 20.68
C HIS A 302 -7.62 1.05 19.92
N ALA A 303 -8.42 1.47 18.93
CA ALA A 303 -8.19 2.74 18.23
C ALA A 303 -8.27 3.95 19.18
N ILE A 304 -9.23 3.93 20.12
CA ILE A 304 -9.34 4.96 21.17
C ILE A 304 -8.13 4.95 22.09
N ALA A 305 -7.66 3.76 22.50
CA ALA A 305 -6.46 3.62 23.33
C ALA A 305 -5.21 4.14 22.62
N LEU A 306 -5.05 3.87 21.32
CA LEU A 306 -3.93 4.37 20.51
C LEU A 306 -3.92 5.90 20.42
N VAL A 307 -5.08 6.53 20.28
CA VAL A 307 -5.19 7.99 20.30
C VAL A 307 -4.89 8.52 21.71
N ARG A 308 -5.41 7.90 22.77
CA ARG A 308 -5.27 8.43 24.14
C ARG A 308 -3.87 8.23 24.73
N ASN A 309 -3.33 7.03 24.57
CA ASN A 309 -2.16 6.54 25.30
C ASN A 309 -0.99 6.18 24.39
N GLY A 310 -1.18 6.16 23.06
CA GLY A 310 -0.19 5.61 22.14
C GLY A 310 -0.17 4.08 22.19
N GLY A 311 0.95 3.48 21.81
CA GLY A 311 1.10 2.02 21.69
C GLY A 311 1.13 1.55 20.23
N ARG A 312 1.13 0.23 19.99
CA ARG A 312 1.32 -0.38 18.66
C ARG A 312 0.02 -0.75 17.96
N LEU A 313 0.02 -0.67 16.63
CA LEU A 313 -1.09 -1.17 15.81
C LEU A 313 -1.22 -2.69 15.97
N ALA A 314 -2.45 -3.16 16.08
CA ALA A 314 -2.78 -4.57 15.94
C ALA A 314 -2.73 -5.00 14.46
N SER A 315 -2.74 -6.31 14.21
CA SER A 315 -2.68 -6.87 12.85
C SER A 315 -3.78 -6.35 11.92
N GLU A 316 -4.99 -6.15 12.45
CA GLU A 316 -6.12 -5.59 11.69
C GLU A 316 -5.84 -4.15 11.24
N GLU A 317 -5.39 -3.28 12.14
CA GLU A 317 -5.11 -1.87 11.81
C GLU A 317 -3.87 -1.74 10.91
N ALA A 318 -2.87 -2.61 11.09
CA ALA A 318 -1.73 -2.69 10.18
C ALA A 318 -2.16 -3.09 8.76
N THR A 319 -3.09 -4.05 8.65
CA THR A 319 -3.69 -4.46 7.37
C THR A 319 -4.50 -3.32 6.74
N GLN A 320 -5.32 -2.64 7.54
CA GLN A 320 -6.08 -1.46 7.08
C GLN A 320 -5.14 -0.33 6.64
N LEU A 321 -4.08 -0.05 7.41
CA LEU A 321 -3.06 0.95 7.09
C LEU A 321 -2.37 0.63 5.76
N LEU A 322 -1.96 -0.61 5.51
CA LEU A 322 -1.28 -0.99 4.27
C LEU A 322 -2.23 -1.17 3.07
N GLY A 323 -3.53 -1.31 3.34
CA GLY A 323 -4.56 -1.60 2.34
C GLY A 323 -4.55 -3.05 1.85
N GLU A 324 -3.65 -3.88 2.38
CA GLU A 324 -3.51 -5.31 2.13
C GLU A 324 -2.74 -5.97 3.27
N ALA A 325 -3.00 -7.27 3.52
CA ALA A 325 -2.31 -8.01 4.56
C ALA A 325 -0.84 -8.28 4.20
N LEU A 326 0.03 -8.15 5.19
CA LEU A 326 1.44 -8.56 5.08
C LEU A 326 1.54 -10.09 4.94
N PRO A 327 2.59 -10.59 4.25
CA PRO A 327 2.94 -12.00 4.30
C PRO A 327 3.10 -12.52 5.73
N LEU A 328 2.78 -13.80 5.95
CA LEU A 328 2.91 -14.43 7.26
C LEU A 328 4.33 -14.24 7.82
N GLY A 329 4.43 -13.89 9.10
CA GLY A 329 5.71 -13.64 9.77
C GLY A 329 6.30 -12.24 9.56
N LEU A 330 5.78 -11.43 8.64
CA LEU A 330 6.16 -10.01 8.52
C LEU A 330 5.27 -9.12 9.37
N THR A 331 5.90 -8.19 10.09
CA THR A 331 5.22 -7.18 10.92
C THR A 331 5.84 -5.80 10.68
N LEU A 332 5.06 -4.74 10.91
CA LEU A 332 5.58 -3.38 10.88
C LEU A 332 6.54 -3.16 12.05
N ARG A 333 7.67 -2.51 11.78
CA ARG A 333 8.62 -2.07 12.81
C ARG A 333 8.10 -0.79 13.47
N ASP A 334 8.53 -0.55 14.70
CA ASP A 334 8.17 0.63 15.49
C ASP A 334 8.76 1.93 14.97
#